data_AF-A0A9Q3V8U0-F1
#
_entry.id   AF-A0A9Q3V8U0-F1
#
_cell.length_a   1.000
_cell.length_b   1.000
_cell.length_c   1.000
_cell.angle_alpha   90.00
_cell.angle_beta   90.00
_cell.angle_gamma   90.00
#
_symmetry.space_group_name_H-M   'P 1'
#
loop_
_entity.id
_entity.type
_entity.pdbx_description
1 polymer ?
#
loop_
_entity_poly.entity_id
_entity_poly.type
_entity_poly.pdbx_seq_one_letter_code
_entity_poly.pdbx_strand_id
1 'polypeptide(L)'
;MKKIFIAVLSVIMAMSLAACEKKKEVVKNNDKVNQKQEVKKEEKIDNGTNVKQVKKEDIKPLFKIEEVKNKSEKYINYLLGQPKEKEETSWHSKNSSENIKCFANIYEKNNYDIEILFIDKIAARITITPKDKINYPEENENLLKSLGISPVQCDFENSLKTEWKNKYGVYNFTINALGKNINFIYIILDQKYE
;
A
#
# COMPACT_ATOMS: atom_id res chain seq x y z
N MET A 1 -33.89 -37.99 -7.31
CA MET A 1 -33.98 -37.86 -5.84
C MET A 1 -33.30 -36.58 -5.40
N LYS A 2 -34.03 -35.77 -4.61
CA LYS A 2 -33.66 -34.58 -3.81
C LYS A 2 -32.69 -33.54 -4.41
N LYS A 3 -33.27 -32.44 -4.92
CA LYS A 3 -32.63 -31.12 -4.99
C LYS A 3 -32.91 -30.40 -3.67
N ILE A 4 -31.87 -30.03 -2.93
CA ILE A 4 -32.00 -29.24 -1.70
C ILE A 4 -31.73 -27.79 -2.06
N PHE A 5 -32.79 -26.97 -2.03
CA PHE A 5 -32.68 -25.51 -2.04
C PHE A 5 -32.43 -25.05 -0.60
N ILE A 6 -31.31 -24.38 -0.36
CA ILE A 6 -31.04 -23.70 0.91
C ILE A 6 -31.31 -22.21 0.68
N ALA A 7 -32.38 -21.71 1.29
CA ALA A 7 -32.69 -20.29 1.37
C ALA A 7 -31.95 -19.70 2.57
N VAL A 8 -31.14 -18.65 2.35
CA VAL A 8 -30.47 -17.90 3.41
C VAL A 8 -31.34 -16.70 3.77
N LEU A 9 -31.88 -16.70 4.99
CA LEU A 9 -32.56 -15.55 5.59
C LEU A 9 -31.54 -14.45 5.89
N SER A 10 -31.80 -13.24 5.39
CA SER A 10 -31.11 -12.01 5.76
C SER A 10 -31.71 -11.44 7.05
N VAL A 11 -30.89 -11.36 8.11
CA VAL A 11 -31.20 -10.59 9.31
C VAL A 11 -30.71 -9.16 9.08
N ILE A 12 -31.63 -8.22 8.90
CA ILE A 12 -31.34 -6.79 8.87
C ILE A 12 -31.29 -6.31 10.32
N MET A 13 -30.10 -6.03 10.83
CA MET A 13 -29.93 -5.35 12.12
C MET A 13 -29.95 -3.84 11.86
N ALA A 14 -31.03 -3.20 12.27
CA ALA A 14 -31.14 -1.76 12.33
C ALA A 14 -30.28 -1.21 13.49
N MET A 15 -29.46 -0.19 13.21
CA MET A 15 -28.92 0.68 14.26
C MET A 15 -29.33 2.12 13.97
N SER A 16 -30.23 2.60 14.81
CA SER A 16 -30.61 4.00 14.95
C SER A 16 -29.44 4.83 15.49
N LEU A 17 -29.09 5.91 14.81
CA LEU A 17 -28.26 6.99 15.37
C LEU A 17 -29.16 8.04 15.99
N ALA A 18 -28.98 8.29 17.29
CA ALA A 18 -29.58 9.40 18.02
C ALA A 18 -28.50 10.17 18.82
N ALA A 19 -28.76 11.47 18.98
CA ALA A 19 -28.12 12.51 19.81
C ALA A 19 -26.84 13.18 19.21
N CYS A 20 -26.81 14.48 18.86
CA CYS A 20 -26.88 15.72 19.70
C CYS A 20 -25.80 15.70 20.82
N GLU A 21 -24.88 16.64 21.03
CA GLU A 21 -24.96 18.11 21.05
C GLU A 21 -23.56 18.79 21.09
N LYS A 22 -23.52 20.03 20.56
CA LYS A 22 -22.91 21.29 21.04
C LYS A 22 -21.39 21.46 21.33
N LYS A 23 -20.88 22.45 20.57
CA LYS A 23 -19.85 23.49 20.82
C LYS A 23 -19.35 23.71 22.26
N LYS A 24 -18.05 24.04 22.36
CA LYS A 24 -17.54 25.17 23.15
C LYS A 24 -16.30 25.81 22.52
N GLU A 25 -16.41 27.11 22.26
CA GLU A 25 -15.32 28.08 22.05
C GLU A 25 -14.53 28.30 23.35
N VAL A 26 -13.22 28.58 23.22
CA VAL A 26 -12.52 29.56 24.07
C VAL A 26 -11.52 30.33 23.21
N VAL A 27 -11.72 31.66 23.16
CA VAL A 27 -10.80 32.70 22.69
C VAL A 27 -10.12 33.34 23.91
N LYS A 28 -8.85 33.76 23.79
CA LYS A 28 -8.23 35.03 24.31
C LYS A 28 -6.71 34.99 24.09
N ASN A 29 -6.18 35.83 23.19
CA ASN A 29 -5.56 37.18 23.39
C ASN A 29 -4.04 37.11 23.59
N ASN A 30 -3.24 37.57 22.61
CA ASN A 30 -2.59 38.89 22.49
C ASN A 30 -1.49 39.14 23.56
N ASP A 31 -0.23 39.23 23.15
CA ASP A 31 0.42 40.53 22.86
C ASP A 31 1.88 40.38 22.40
N LYS A 32 2.28 41.33 21.53
CA LYS A 32 3.62 41.54 20.99
C LYS A 32 4.58 42.03 22.09
N VAL A 33 5.89 41.86 21.90
CA VAL A 33 6.86 42.97 21.71
C VAL A 33 8.29 42.42 21.59
N ASN A 34 8.97 42.90 20.54
CA ASN A 34 10.40 42.81 20.26
C ASN A 34 11.27 43.31 21.41
N GLN A 35 12.42 42.69 21.65
CA GLN A 35 13.68 43.43 21.69
C GLN A 35 14.88 42.53 21.40
N LYS A 36 15.71 43.05 20.50
CA LYS A 36 16.93 42.50 19.94
C LYS A 36 18.11 43.06 20.75
N GLN A 37 18.96 42.20 21.31
CA GLN A 37 20.32 42.60 21.67
C GLN A 37 21.24 41.37 21.70
N GLU A 38 22.13 41.30 20.71
CA GLU A 38 23.32 40.46 20.72
C GLU A 38 24.30 41.00 21.76
N VAL A 39 24.80 40.13 22.65
CA VAL A 39 26.17 40.23 23.15
C VAL A 39 26.73 38.81 23.28
N LYS A 40 27.80 38.56 22.54
CA LYS A 40 28.65 37.36 22.59
C LYS A 40 29.10 37.09 24.03
N LYS A 41 28.94 35.83 24.46
CA LYS A 41 29.78 35.23 25.49
C LYS A 41 30.13 33.82 25.04
N GLU A 42 31.40 33.64 24.68
CA GLU A 42 32.02 32.33 24.62
C GLU A 42 32.11 31.79 26.04
N GLU A 43 31.50 30.65 26.31
CA GLU A 43 32.00 29.67 27.27
C GLU A 43 31.41 28.28 26.94
N LYS A 44 32.28 27.28 27.02
CA LYS A 44 32.09 25.89 26.65
C LYS A 44 30.95 25.23 27.44
N ILE A 45 30.10 24.47 26.75
CA ILE A 45 29.38 23.34 27.34
C ILE A 45 29.50 22.13 26.41
N ASP A 46 30.21 21.14 26.93
CA ASP A 46 30.17 19.75 26.53
C ASP A 46 28.72 19.26 26.51
N ASN A 47 28.25 18.76 25.37
CA ASN A 47 27.03 17.98 25.31
C ASN A 47 27.18 16.95 24.20
N GLY A 48 27.55 15.75 24.63
CA GLY A 48 27.42 14.53 23.86
C GLY A 48 26.06 14.48 23.18
N THR A 49 26.05 14.75 21.88
CA THR A 49 24.97 14.31 21.03
C THR A 49 25.29 12.86 20.73
N ASN A 50 24.81 11.99 21.61
CA ASN A 50 24.55 10.61 21.26
C ASN A 50 23.48 10.67 20.16
N VAL A 51 23.93 10.93 18.93
CA VAL A 51 23.15 10.69 17.73
C VAL A 51 22.88 9.20 17.83
N LYS A 52 21.69 8.85 18.33
CA LYS A 52 21.09 7.56 18.04
C LYS A 52 21.15 7.49 16.53
N GLN A 53 22.17 6.82 16.01
CA GLN A 53 22.16 6.26 14.67
C GLN A 53 20.89 5.45 14.67
N VAL A 54 19.84 6.03 14.09
CA VAL A 54 18.67 5.28 13.65
C VAL A 54 19.31 4.18 12.81
N LYS A 55 19.30 2.96 13.35
CA LYS A 55 19.76 1.80 12.60
C LYS A 55 18.98 1.87 11.31
N LYS A 56 19.68 2.11 10.21
CA LYS A 56 19.13 2.03 8.88
C LYS A 56 18.75 0.56 8.76
N GLU A 57 17.48 0.25 9.01
CA GLU A 57 16.99 -1.10 8.75
C GLU A 57 17.30 -1.39 7.28
N ASP A 58 18.03 -2.46 7.05
CA ASP A 58 18.37 -2.88 5.70
C ASP A 58 17.06 -3.23 4.99
N ILE A 59 16.60 -2.32 4.13
CA ILE A 59 15.42 -2.48 3.29
C ILE A 59 15.66 -3.72 2.43
N LYS A 60 14.99 -4.83 2.74
CA LYS A 60 15.13 -6.07 1.98
C LYS A 60 14.44 -5.88 0.62
N PRO A 61 15.17 -5.95 -0.50
CA PRO A 61 14.57 -5.77 -1.82
C PRO A 61 13.62 -6.93 -2.14
N LEU A 62 12.44 -6.62 -2.66
CA LEU A 62 11.49 -7.62 -3.15
C LEU A 62 11.81 -7.98 -4.60
N PHE A 63 11.65 -7.01 -5.49
CA PHE A 63 11.94 -7.07 -6.93
C PHE A 63 11.70 -5.67 -7.49
N LYS A 64 12.23 -5.34 -8.68
CA LYS A 64 11.85 -4.08 -9.32
C LYS A 64 10.57 -4.27 -10.12
N ILE A 65 9.63 -3.33 -10.05
CA ILE A 65 8.35 -3.43 -10.78
C ILE A 65 8.56 -3.58 -12.29
N GLU A 66 9.57 -2.91 -12.84
CA GLU A 66 9.95 -3.02 -14.26
C GLU A 66 10.31 -4.46 -14.69
N GLU A 67 10.76 -5.30 -13.76
CA GLU A 67 11.08 -6.71 -14.01
C GLU A 67 9.84 -7.59 -14.10
N VAL A 68 8.65 -7.11 -13.71
CA VAL A 68 7.40 -7.89 -13.72
C VAL A 68 6.51 -7.50 -14.90
N LYS A 69 6.48 -6.23 -15.29
CA LYS A 69 5.61 -5.76 -16.38
C LYS A 69 5.86 -6.52 -17.68
N ASN A 70 4.78 -6.98 -18.31
CA ASN A 70 4.79 -7.72 -19.58
C ASN A 70 5.61 -9.03 -19.54
N LYS A 71 5.79 -9.65 -18.36
CA LYS A 71 6.49 -10.92 -18.22
C LYS A 71 5.54 -12.12 -18.11
N SER A 72 6.03 -13.27 -18.54
CA SER A 72 5.33 -14.55 -18.42
C SER A 72 5.53 -15.19 -17.05
N GLU A 73 4.66 -16.12 -16.69
CA GLU A 73 4.78 -16.96 -15.48
C GLU A 73 6.18 -17.57 -15.35
N LYS A 74 6.74 -18.13 -16.42
CA LYS A 74 8.09 -18.73 -16.41
C LYS A 74 9.17 -17.74 -15.97
N TYR A 75 9.09 -16.49 -16.44
CA TYR A 75 10.05 -15.46 -16.04
C TYR A 75 9.85 -15.03 -14.59
N ILE A 76 8.59 -14.87 -14.17
CA ILE A 76 8.28 -14.55 -12.78
C ILE A 76 8.78 -15.64 -11.83
N ASN A 77 8.67 -16.93 -12.20
CA ASN A 77 9.19 -18.02 -11.38
C ASN A 77 10.72 -17.97 -11.24
N TYR A 78 11.43 -17.44 -12.24
CA TYR A 78 12.87 -17.20 -12.14
C TYR A 78 13.18 -16.04 -11.16
N LEU A 79 12.36 -15.00 -11.14
CA LEU A 79 12.53 -13.82 -10.29
C LEU A 79 12.14 -14.03 -8.82
N LEU A 80 11.05 -14.76 -8.58
CA LEU A 80 10.43 -14.93 -7.26
C LEU A 80 10.55 -16.35 -6.69
N GLY A 81 11.04 -17.32 -7.47
CA GLY A 81 10.99 -18.73 -7.13
C GLY A 81 9.67 -19.37 -7.57
N GLN A 82 9.42 -20.61 -7.16
CA GLN A 82 8.14 -21.27 -7.48
C GLN A 82 7.01 -20.71 -6.62
N PRO A 83 5.79 -20.60 -7.16
CA PRO A 83 4.65 -20.19 -6.36
C PRO A 83 4.30 -21.25 -5.31
N LYS A 84 3.83 -20.81 -4.14
CA LYS A 84 3.28 -21.70 -3.09
C LYS A 84 1.87 -22.17 -3.43
N GLU A 85 1.15 -21.39 -4.23
CA GLU A 85 -0.23 -21.65 -4.62
C GLU A 85 -0.51 -21.09 -6.01
N LYS A 86 -1.42 -21.78 -6.73
CA LYS A 86 -1.91 -21.38 -8.04
C LYS A 86 -3.41 -21.56 -8.08
N GLU A 87 -4.11 -20.50 -8.46
CA GLU A 87 -5.57 -20.45 -8.48
C GLU A 87 -6.06 -20.10 -9.89
N GLU A 88 -6.98 -20.91 -10.42
CA GLU A 88 -7.72 -20.53 -11.62
C GLU A 88 -8.79 -19.50 -11.26
N THR A 89 -8.90 -18.44 -12.06
CA THR A 89 -9.86 -17.37 -11.82
C THR A 89 -10.35 -16.76 -13.13
N SER A 90 -11.21 -15.75 -13.03
CA SER A 90 -11.77 -15.03 -14.16
C SER A 90 -11.53 -13.55 -13.97
N TRP A 91 -11.12 -12.86 -15.03
CA TRP A 91 -11.01 -11.42 -15.05
C TRP A 91 -12.06 -10.84 -15.99
N HIS A 92 -12.69 -9.75 -15.55
CA HIS A 92 -13.67 -9.00 -16.31
C HIS A 92 -13.11 -7.61 -16.59
N SER A 93 -12.96 -7.28 -17.87
CA SER A 93 -12.59 -5.93 -18.28
C SER A 93 -13.76 -4.99 -18.08
N LYS A 94 -13.52 -3.77 -17.59
CA LYS A 94 -14.56 -2.72 -17.54
C LYS A 94 -15.20 -2.42 -18.91
N ASN A 95 -14.49 -2.71 -19.99
CA ASN A 95 -14.90 -2.39 -21.37
C ASN A 95 -15.41 -3.59 -22.16
N SER A 96 -15.57 -4.77 -21.56
CA SER A 96 -16.03 -5.98 -22.24
C SER A 96 -17.07 -6.71 -21.39
N SER A 97 -18.08 -7.31 -22.02
CA SER A 97 -19.02 -8.21 -21.35
C SER A 97 -18.44 -9.62 -21.13
N GLU A 98 -17.27 -9.91 -21.70
CA GLU A 98 -16.65 -11.22 -21.63
C GLU A 98 -15.83 -11.41 -20.35
N ASN A 99 -15.91 -12.61 -19.77
CA ASN A 99 -15.02 -13.06 -18.72
C ASN A 99 -13.84 -13.80 -19.34
N ILE A 100 -12.63 -13.28 -19.12
CA ILE A 100 -11.40 -13.89 -19.59
C ILE A 100 -10.90 -14.83 -18.50
N LYS A 101 -10.73 -16.11 -18.85
CA LYS A 101 -10.10 -17.08 -17.95
C LYS A 101 -8.65 -16.69 -17.72
N CYS A 102 -8.25 -16.65 -16.46
CA CYS A 102 -6.91 -16.29 -16.03
C CYS A 102 -6.51 -17.14 -14.83
N PHE A 103 -5.31 -16.90 -14.31
CA PHE A 103 -4.85 -17.55 -13.09
C PHE A 103 -4.01 -16.59 -12.25
N ALA A 104 -4.02 -16.79 -10.95
CA ALA A 104 -3.17 -16.10 -10.01
C ALA A 104 -2.14 -17.09 -9.45
N ASN A 105 -0.89 -16.65 -9.33
CA ASN A 105 0.13 -17.37 -8.60
C ASN A 105 0.50 -16.57 -7.36
N ILE A 106 0.59 -17.24 -6.22
CA ILE A 106 1.00 -16.64 -4.95
C ILE A 106 2.42 -17.10 -4.64
N TYR A 107 3.31 -16.14 -4.43
CA TYR A 107 4.71 -16.33 -4.06
C TYR A 107 4.93 -15.82 -2.65
N GLU A 108 6.00 -16.28 -2.00
CA GLU A 108 6.41 -15.80 -0.69
C GLU A 108 7.84 -15.27 -0.76
N LYS A 109 8.06 -14.04 -0.34
CA LYS A 109 9.40 -13.42 -0.33
C LYS A 109 9.51 -12.39 0.78
N ASN A 110 10.57 -12.49 1.59
CA ASN A 110 10.92 -11.52 2.63
C ASN A 110 9.75 -11.13 3.56
N ASN A 111 8.91 -12.10 3.94
CA ASN A 111 7.72 -11.92 4.78
C ASN A 111 6.54 -11.17 4.12
N TYR A 112 6.48 -11.22 2.79
CA TYR A 112 5.32 -10.79 2.01
C TYR A 112 4.77 -11.98 1.23
N ASP A 113 3.44 -12.01 1.15
CA ASP A 113 2.75 -12.77 0.11
C ASP A 113 2.59 -11.87 -1.12
N ILE A 114 3.05 -12.36 -2.27
CA ILE A 114 3.00 -11.64 -3.54
C ILE A 114 2.11 -12.45 -4.48
N GLU A 115 0.93 -11.94 -4.77
CA GLU A 115 0.05 -12.50 -5.78
C GLU A 115 0.30 -11.79 -7.12
N ILE A 116 0.47 -12.57 -8.19
CA ILE A 116 0.52 -12.05 -9.55
C ILE A 116 -0.59 -12.69 -10.36
N LEU A 117 -1.51 -11.86 -10.85
CA LEU A 117 -2.56 -12.26 -11.76
C LEU A 117 -2.02 -12.24 -13.20
N PHE A 118 -2.18 -13.36 -13.91
CA PHE A 118 -1.78 -13.53 -15.30
C PHE A 118 -3.00 -13.54 -16.21
N ILE A 119 -3.12 -12.52 -17.07
CA ILE A 119 -4.15 -12.44 -18.12
C ILE A 119 -3.45 -12.64 -19.45
N ASP A 120 -3.97 -13.54 -20.29
CA ASP A 120 -3.32 -13.99 -21.53
C ASP A 120 -1.88 -14.47 -21.30
N LYS A 121 -1.64 -15.13 -20.16
CA LYS A 121 -0.33 -15.66 -19.71
C LYS A 121 0.73 -14.59 -19.44
N ILE A 122 0.34 -13.32 -19.33
CA ILE A 122 1.21 -12.18 -19.03
C ILE A 122 0.80 -11.56 -17.68
N ALA A 123 1.79 -11.19 -16.87
CA ALA A 123 1.57 -10.51 -15.60
C ALA A 123 0.80 -9.21 -15.82
N ALA A 124 -0.35 -9.09 -15.17
CA ALA A 124 -1.31 -8.01 -15.37
C ALA A 124 -1.52 -7.16 -14.12
N ARG A 125 -1.60 -7.81 -12.94
CA ARG A 125 -1.79 -7.17 -11.65
C ARG A 125 -0.88 -7.81 -10.60
N ILE A 126 -0.49 -7.02 -9.61
CA ILE A 126 0.30 -7.47 -8.46
C ILE A 126 -0.43 -7.05 -7.20
N THR A 127 -0.62 -7.99 -6.28
CA THR A 127 -1.05 -7.72 -4.90
C THR A 127 0.10 -8.13 -3.97
N ILE A 128 0.52 -7.24 -3.07
CA ILE A 128 1.59 -7.51 -2.10
C ILE A 128 1.01 -7.32 -0.71
N THR A 129 0.97 -8.39 0.07
CA THR A 129 0.40 -8.42 1.41
C THR A 129 1.51 -8.67 2.42
N PRO A 130 1.86 -7.69 3.29
CA PRO A 130 2.81 -7.92 4.36
C PRO A 130 2.22 -8.90 5.38
N LYS A 131 3.03 -9.85 5.86
CA LYS A 131 2.63 -10.76 6.95
C LYS A 131 2.80 -10.11 8.33
N ASP A 132 3.78 -9.21 8.46
CA ASP A 132 3.96 -8.39 9.66
C ASP A 132 3.24 -7.05 9.55
N LYS A 133 2.96 -6.43 10.69
CA LYS A 133 2.43 -5.06 10.73
C LYS A 133 3.49 -4.07 10.27
N ILE A 134 3.13 -3.26 9.28
CA ILE A 134 3.95 -2.17 8.76
C ILE A 134 3.18 -0.86 8.96
N ASN A 135 3.80 0.15 9.58
CA ASN A 135 3.13 1.41 9.89
C ASN A 135 2.76 2.19 8.62
N TYR A 136 1.56 2.73 8.61
CA TYR A 136 1.07 3.60 7.54
C TYR A 136 0.76 5.00 8.10
N PRO A 137 1.22 6.08 7.43
CA PRO A 137 1.96 6.11 6.15
C PRO A 137 3.49 6.08 6.29
N GLU A 138 4.02 5.96 7.51
CA GLU A 138 5.44 6.22 7.81
C GLU A 138 6.42 5.32 7.03
N GLU A 139 6.03 4.09 6.72
CA GLU A 139 6.88 3.12 6.01
C GLU A 139 6.65 3.09 4.48
N ASN A 140 5.78 3.95 3.94
CA ASN A 140 5.48 3.96 2.50
C ASN A 140 6.74 4.13 1.64
N GLU A 141 7.66 5.01 2.04
CA GLU A 141 8.91 5.21 1.32
C GLU A 141 9.82 3.98 1.32
N ASN A 142 9.94 3.29 2.45
CA ASN A 142 10.75 2.08 2.56
C ASN A 142 10.17 0.96 1.70
N LEU A 143 8.85 0.86 1.65
CA LEU A 143 8.14 -0.08 0.80
C LEU A 143 8.37 0.21 -0.69
N LEU A 144 8.28 1.48 -1.12
CA LEU A 144 8.60 1.89 -2.49
C LEU A 144 10.06 1.53 -2.84
N LYS A 145 11.01 1.84 -1.94
CA LYS A 145 12.43 1.49 -2.12
C LYS A 145 12.65 -0.03 -2.25
N SER A 146 11.91 -0.84 -1.49
CA SER A 146 11.96 -2.31 -1.61
C SER A 146 11.55 -2.83 -2.99
N LEU A 147 10.75 -2.04 -3.72
CA LEU A 147 10.28 -2.31 -5.08
C LEU A 147 11.13 -1.63 -6.17
N GLY A 148 12.30 -1.12 -5.80
CA GLY A 148 13.19 -0.38 -6.70
C GLY A 148 12.65 0.98 -7.14
N ILE A 149 11.67 1.53 -6.43
CA ILE A 149 11.04 2.80 -6.75
C ILE A 149 11.69 3.93 -5.96
N SER A 150 12.02 5.01 -6.66
CA SER A 150 12.29 6.31 -6.04
C SER A 150 10.96 7.04 -5.80
N PRO A 151 10.62 7.39 -4.54
CA PRO A 151 9.35 8.03 -4.23
C PRO A 151 9.18 9.37 -4.98
N VAL A 152 7.98 9.61 -5.48
CA VAL A 152 7.54 10.91 -5.98
C VAL A 152 6.23 11.31 -5.31
N GLN A 153 5.83 12.57 -5.44
CA GLN A 153 4.57 13.07 -4.91
C GLN A 153 3.38 12.20 -5.35
N CYS A 154 2.53 11.78 -4.40
CA CYS A 154 1.32 11.01 -4.67
C CYS A 154 0.22 11.88 -5.30
N ASP A 155 -0.70 11.24 -6.02
CA ASP A 155 -1.86 11.90 -6.62
C ASP A 155 -3.02 12.01 -5.62
N PHE A 156 -3.09 11.07 -4.68
CA PHE A 156 -4.09 11.05 -3.63
C PHE A 156 -3.55 10.39 -2.37
N GLU A 157 -3.88 10.93 -1.20
CA GLU A 157 -3.56 10.35 0.09
C GLU A 157 -4.66 10.66 1.11
N ASN A 158 -5.04 9.65 1.89
CA ASN A 158 -5.86 9.81 3.09
C ASN A 158 -5.51 8.72 4.12
N SER A 159 -6.30 8.58 5.18
CA SER A 159 -6.08 7.56 6.21
C SER A 159 -6.28 6.11 5.74
N LEU A 160 -6.80 5.87 4.54
CA LEU A 160 -7.11 4.55 4.01
C LEU A 160 -6.20 4.14 2.85
N LYS A 161 -5.61 5.08 2.11
CA LYS A 161 -4.71 4.77 1.01
C LYS A 161 -3.83 5.94 0.57
N THR A 162 -2.69 5.60 -0.03
CA THR A 162 -1.88 6.48 -0.88
C THR A 162 -1.87 5.92 -2.31
N GLU A 163 -2.09 6.77 -3.31
CA GLU A 163 -2.25 6.37 -4.71
C GLU A 163 -1.37 7.20 -5.66
N TRP A 164 -0.83 6.51 -6.66
CA TRP A 164 -0.06 7.08 -7.77
C TRP A 164 -0.60 6.55 -9.10
N LYS A 165 -1.12 7.42 -9.96
CA LYS A 165 -1.65 7.07 -11.28
C LYS A 165 -0.64 7.39 -12.36
N ASN A 166 -0.44 6.46 -13.30
CA ASN A 166 0.48 6.59 -14.44
C ASN A 166 1.90 7.00 -14.02
N LYS A 167 2.37 6.47 -12.89
CA LYS A 167 3.72 6.67 -12.33
C LYS A 167 4.43 5.34 -12.18
N TYR A 168 5.74 5.37 -12.01
CA TYR A 168 6.58 4.16 -11.83
C TYR A 168 6.46 3.12 -12.96
N GLY A 169 6.07 3.54 -14.18
CA GLY A 169 5.89 2.66 -15.33
C GLY A 169 4.63 1.78 -15.31
N VAL A 170 3.72 2.02 -14.37
CA VAL A 170 2.46 1.26 -14.20
C VAL A 170 1.24 2.17 -14.32
N TYR A 171 0.07 1.58 -14.56
CA TYR A 171 -1.17 2.34 -14.69
C TYR A 171 -1.65 2.88 -13.35
N ASN A 172 -1.66 2.05 -12.30
CA ASN A 172 -2.02 2.48 -10.96
C ASN A 172 -1.18 1.74 -9.91
N PHE A 173 -0.69 2.46 -8.92
CA PHE A 173 -0.02 1.92 -7.74
C PHE A 173 -0.74 2.45 -6.50
N THR A 174 -1.19 1.56 -5.63
CA THR A 174 -1.93 1.94 -4.42
C THR A 174 -1.39 1.19 -3.22
N ILE A 175 -1.05 1.92 -2.16
CA ILE A 175 -0.84 1.33 -0.82
C ILE A 175 -2.15 1.51 -0.07
N ASN A 176 -2.79 0.42 0.32
CA ASN A 176 -4.03 0.42 1.09
C ASN A 176 -3.72 0.16 2.57
N ALA A 177 -4.37 0.91 3.45
CA ALA A 177 -4.20 0.85 4.88
C ALA A 177 -5.45 0.28 5.56
N LEU A 178 -5.22 -0.38 6.71
CA LEU A 178 -6.25 -0.77 7.66
C LEU A 178 -5.87 -0.19 9.03
N GLY A 179 -6.48 0.95 9.36
CA GLY A 179 -6.11 1.74 10.53
C GLY A 179 -4.72 2.36 10.34
N LYS A 180 -3.79 2.07 11.25
CA LYS A 180 -2.41 2.60 11.22
C LYS A 180 -1.41 1.67 10.53
N ASN A 181 -1.89 0.62 9.85
CA ASN A 181 -1.02 -0.37 9.23
C ASN A 181 -1.32 -0.48 7.74
N ILE A 182 -0.29 -0.78 6.96
CA ILE A 182 -0.43 -1.21 5.58
C ILE A 182 -1.14 -2.56 5.57
N ASN A 183 -2.21 -2.65 4.80
CA ASN A 183 -2.98 -3.87 4.59
C ASN A 183 -2.48 -4.62 3.37
N PHE A 184 -2.41 -3.95 2.22
CA PHE A 184 -1.84 -4.51 0.99
C PHE A 184 -1.47 -3.39 0.01
N ILE A 185 -0.54 -3.71 -0.88
CA ILE A 185 -0.23 -2.91 -2.07
C ILE A 185 -0.97 -3.54 -3.24
N TYR A 186 -1.58 -2.71 -4.08
CA TYR A 186 -2.24 -3.15 -5.30
C TYR A 186 -1.73 -2.36 -6.50
N ILE A 187 -1.30 -3.09 -7.53
CA ILE A 187 -0.63 -2.54 -8.69
C ILE A 187 -1.31 -3.05 -9.95
N ILE A 188 -1.81 -2.13 -10.77
CA ILE A 188 -2.31 -2.43 -12.11
C ILE A 188 -1.21 -2.02 -13.11
N LEU A 189 -0.66 -3.01 -13.82
CA LEU A 189 0.55 -2.79 -14.63
C LEU A 189 0.27 -1.99 -15.92
N ASP A 190 -0.94 -2.11 -16.46
CA ASP A 190 -1.35 -1.46 -17.71
C ASP A 190 -2.85 -1.13 -17.71
N GLN A 191 -3.26 -0.08 -18.43
CA GLN A 191 -4.64 0.43 -18.40
C GLN A 191 -5.66 -0.61 -18.85
N LYS A 192 -5.29 -1.46 -19.84
CA LYS A 192 -6.17 -2.53 -20.31
C LYS A 192 -6.54 -3.54 -19.22
N TYR A 193 -5.81 -3.57 -18.11
CA TYR A 193 -6.06 -4.47 -16.98
C TYR A 193 -6.79 -3.78 -15.82
N GLU A 194 -7.40 -2.61 -16.03
CA GLU A 194 -8.28 -1.97 -15.06
C GLU A 194 -9.64 -2.69 -14.94
#